data_AF-A0A0S8EXY9-F1
#
_entry.id   AF-A0A0S8EXY9-F1
#
_cell.length_a   1.000
_cell.length_b   1.000
_cell.length_c   1.000
_cell.angle_alpha   90.00
_cell.angle_beta   90.00
_cell.angle_gamma   90.00
#
_symmetry.space_group_name_H-M   'P 1'
#
loop_
_entity.id
_entity.type
_entity.pdbx_description
1 polymer ?
#
loop_
_entity_poly.entity_id
_entity_poly.type
_entity_poly.pdbx_seq_one_letter_code
_entity_poly.pdbx_strand_id
1 'polypeptide(L)'
;SPQLADLVSQLNEGLIECGFQPDSRRYHAHLTLARKVSRSPDAIEIPARECRFDRFTLVESVLEPDGAHYEVLDTFDPPAR
;
A
#
# COMPACT_ATOMS: atom_id res chain seq x y z
N SER A 1 12.38 0.95 1.35
CA SER A 1 12.61 2.24 2.02
C SER A 1 12.40 2.04 3.50
N PRO A 2 13.37 2.39 4.36
CA PRO A 2 13.22 2.32 5.82
C PRO A 2 12.00 3.09 6.33
N GLN A 3 11.76 4.29 5.78
CA GLN A 3 10.65 5.16 6.18
C GLN A 3 9.27 4.53 5.94
N LEU A 4 9.10 3.79 4.83
CA LEU A 4 7.87 3.05 4.58
C LEU A 4 7.68 1.86 5.54
N ALA A 5 8.77 1.21 5.94
CA ALA A 5 8.70 0.12 6.91
C ALA A 5 8.32 0.65 8.30
N ASP A 6 8.88 1.81 8.69
CA ASP A 6 8.54 2.48 9.95
C ASP A 6 7.07 2.90 9.99
N LEU A 7 6.56 3.49 8.89
CA LEU A 7 5.13 3.82 8.77
C LEU A 7 4.24 2.59 8.94
N VAL A 8 4.59 1.46 8.31
CA VAL A 8 3.83 0.22 8.44
C VAL A 8 3.86 -0.33 9.86
N SER A 9 5.00 -0.22 10.57
CA SER A 9 5.08 -0.61 11.98
C SER A 9 4.12 0.21 12.84
N GLN A 10 4.18 1.55 12.73
CA GLN A 10 3.33 2.47 13.49
C GLN A 10 1.84 2.24 13.21
N LEU A 11 1.48 2.02 11.93
CA LEU A 11 0.10 1.69 11.57
C LEU A 11 -0.35 0.37 12.20
N ASN A 12 0.48 -0.67 12.14
CA ASN A 12 0.13 -1.96 12.73
C ASN A 12 0.00 -1.90 14.26
N GLU A 13 0.86 -1.15 14.94
CA GLU A 13 0.78 -0.93 16.39
C GLU A 13 -0.57 -0.30 16.77
N GLY A 14 -0.94 0.82 16.14
CA GLY A 14 -2.24 1.45 16.38
C GLY A 14 -3.43 0.58 16.00
N LEU A 15 -3.35 -0.18 14.89
CA LEU A 15 -4.39 -1.10 14.48
C LEU A 15 -4.61 -2.24 15.49
N ILE A 16 -3.54 -2.78 16.09
CA ILE A 16 -3.62 -3.79 17.14
C ILE A 16 -4.37 -3.24 18.36
N GLU A 17 -4.07 -2.01 18.78
CA GLU A 17 -4.75 -1.35 19.90
C GLU A 17 -6.25 -1.16 19.63
N CYS A 18 -6.62 -0.92 18.37
CA CYS A 18 -8.00 -0.87 17.93
C CYS A 18 -8.67 -2.26 17.74
N GLY A 19 -7.95 -3.35 17.98
CA GLY A 19 -8.48 -4.73 17.88
C GLY A 19 -8.40 -5.35 16.48
N PHE A 20 -7.69 -4.74 15.54
CA PHE A 20 -7.44 -5.33 14.22
C PHE A 20 -6.24 -6.27 14.25
N GLN A 21 -6.26 -7.28 13.37
CA GLN A 21 -5.13 -8.18 13.18
C GLN A 21 -4.28 -7.74 11.97
N PRO A 22 -3.00 -7.43 12.15
CA PRO A 22 -2.09 -7.15 11.04
C PRO A 22 -1.95 -8.32 10.06
N ASP A 23 -1.58 -8.01 8.81
CA ASP A 23 -1.20 -9.04 7.84
C ASP A 23 0.04 -9.81 8.32
N SER A 24 -0.02 -11.14 8.27
CA SER A 24 1.08 -12.01 8.70
C SER A 24 2.25 -12.03 7.72
N ARG A 25 2.05 -11.55 6.49
CA ARG A 25 3.09 -11.48 5.47
C ARG A 25 4.06 -10.35 5.81
N ARG A 26 5.36 -10.64 5.70
CA ARG A 26 6.39 -9.60 5.80
C ARG A 26 6.10 -8.50 4.78
N TYR A 27 6.12 -7.25 5.25
CA TYR A 27 5.96 -6.09 4.38
C TYR A 27 7.05 -6.05 3.30
N HIS A 28 6.60 -5.95 2.06
CA HIS A 28 7.43 -5.70 0.90
C HIS A 28 6.76 -4.59 0.09
N ALA A 29 7.39 -3.42 0.02
CA ALA A 29 6.85 -2.30 -0.74
C ALA A 29 6.76 -2.68 -2.23
N HIS A 30 5.54 -2.67 -2.79
CA HIS A 30 5.29 -3.05 -4.17
C HIS A 30 4.11 -2.29 -4.75
N LEU A 31 4.05 -2.22 -6.08
CA LEU A 31 2.88 -1.78 -6.83
C LEU A 31 2.38 -2.96 -7.66
N THR A 32 1.10 -3.31 -7.51
CA THR A 32 0.51 -4.39 -8.30
C THR A 32 0.23 -3.89 -9.71
N LEU A 33 0.94 -4.41 -10.72
CA LEU A 33 0.74 -4.03 -12.12
C LEU A 33 -0.29 -4.90 -12.84
N ALA A 34 -0.37 -6.18 -12.48
CA ALA A 34 -1.30 -7.14 -13.06
C ALA A 34 -1.68 -8.20 -12.02
N ARG A 35 -2.87 -8.79 -12.18
CA ARG A 35 -3.39 -9.88 -11.33
C ARG A 35 -3.82 -11.05 -12.21
N LYS A 36 -3.90 -12.25 -11.62
CA LYS A 36 -4.28 -13.50 -12.32
C LYS A 36 -3.38 -13.83 -13.52
N VAL A 37 -2.10 -13.45 -13.41
CA VAL A 37 -1.10 -13.70 -14.44
C VAL A 37 -0.71 -15.18 -14.43
N SER A 38 -1.02 -15.90 -15.52
CA SER A 38 -0.77 -17.34 -15.64
C SER A 38 0.60 -17.70 -16.21
N ARG A 39 1.30 -16.72 -16.79
CA ARG A 39 2.67 -16.83 -17.31
C ARG A 39 3.43 -15.57 -16.98
N SER A 40 4.69 -15.70 -16.58
CA SER A 40 5.54 -14.52 -16.41
C SER A 40 5.51 -13.67 -17.68
N PRO A 41 5.35 -12.34 -17.58
CA PRO A 41 5.62 -11.48 -18.72
C PRO A 41 7.06 -11.69 -19.17
N ASP A 42 7.32 -11.44 -20.45
CA ASP A 42 8.69 -11.29 -20.95
C ASP A 42 9.42 -10.21 -20.14
N ALA A 43 10.75 -10.19 -20.17
CA ALA A 43 11.51 -9.21 -19.40
C ALA A 43 11.07 -7.78 -19.77
N ILE A 44 10.34 -7.13 -18.86
CA ILE A 44 9.96 -5.72 -18.97
C ILE A 44 11.04 -4.91 -18.25
N GLU A 45 11.74 -4.07 -19.00
CA GLU A 45 12.59 -3.06 -18.38
C GLU A 45 11.70 -2.00 -17.71
N ILE A 46 11.72 -1.97 -16.38
CA ILE A 46 11.10 -0.91 -15.60
C ILE A 46 12.21 0.05 -15.18
N PRO A 47 12.30 1.25 -15.77
CA PRO A 47 13.35 2.19 -15.41
C PRO A 47 13.20 2.62 -13.95
N ALA A 48 14.31 2.72 -13.25
CA ALA A 48 14.32 3.27 -11.91
C ALA A 48 13.79 4.72 -11.96
N ARG A 49 12.84 5.02 -11.09
CA ARG A 49 12.30 6.36 -10.87
C ARG A 49 12.41 6.68 -9.40
N GLU A 50 12.98 7.83 -9.09
CA GLU A 50 12.87 8.39 -7.74
C GLU A 50 11.46 8.95 -7.58
N CYS A 51 10.72 8.37 -6.64
CA CYS A 51 9.39 8.83 -6.28
C CYS A 51 9.44 9.41 -4.87
N ARG A 52 8.96 10.65 -4.72
CA ARG A 52 8.72 11.25 -3.41
C ARG A 52 7.24 11.14 -3.10
N PHE A 53 6.92 10.59 -1.94
CA PHE A 53 5.56 10.53 -1.43
C PHE A 53 5.46 11.47 -0.23
N ASP A 54 4.60 12.46 -0.37
CA ASP A 54 4.45 13.51 0.63
C ASP A 54 3.27 13.29 1.54
N ARG A 55 2.43 12.25 1.32
CA ARG A 55 1.20 11.95 2.07
C ARG A 55 0.84 10.47 1.92
N PHE A 56 0.01 9.94 2.81
CA PHE A 56 -0.66 8.65 2.63
C PHE A 56 -2.16 8.78 2.92
N THR A 57 -2.94 7.81 2.46
CA THR A 57 -4.41 7.92 2.42
C THR A 57 -5.03 6.63 2.94
N LEU A 58 -6.06 6.77 3.79
CA LEU A 58 -6.95 5.68 4.15
C LEU A 58 -8.01 5.56 3.06
N VAL A 59 -8.11 4.36 2.47
CA VAL A 59 -9.06 4.08 1.39
C VAL A 59 -10.01 2.97 1.79
N GLU A 60 -11.28 3.13 1.44
CA GLU A 60 -12.24 2.03 1.40
C GLU A 60 -12.17 1.34 0.04
N SER A 61 -12.23 0.01 0.03
CA SER A 61 -12.23 -0.80 -1.19
C SER A 61 -13.57 -1.50 -1.32
N VAL A 62 -14.42 -1.05 -2.24
CA VAL A 62 -15.73 -1.64 -2.54
C VAL A 62 -15.62 -2.53 -3.78
N LEU A 63 -15.98 -3.80 -3.67
CA LEU A 63 -15.98 -4.72 -4.81
C LEU A 63 -17.31 -4.64 -5.55
N GLU A 64 -17.26 -4.21 -6.80
CA GLU A 64 -18.39 -4.14 -7.73
C GLU A 64 -18.21 -5.14 -8.89
N PRO A 65 -19.25 -5.38 -9.72
CA PRO A 65 -19.15 -6.31 -10.85
C PRO A 65 -18.04 -5.98 -11.86
N ASP A 66 -17.65 -4.72 -12.00
CA ASP A 66 -16.60 -4.25 -12.92
C ASP A 66 -15.20 -4.18 -12.28
N GLY A 67 -15.09 -4.29 -10.96
CA GLY A 67 -13.81 -4.30 -10.25
C GLY A 67 -13.88 -3.75 -8.84
N ALA A 68 -12.70 -3.55 -8.25
CA ALA A 68 -12.58 -2.84 -6.98
C ALA A 68 -12.58 -1.33 -7.24
N HIS A 69 -13.49 -0.61 -6.59
CA HIS A 69 -13.50 0.85 -6.53
C HIS A 69 -12.91 1.30 -5.20
N TYR A 70 -12.09 2.35 -5.25
CA TYR A 70 -11.42 2.91 -4.09
C TYR A 70 -11.99 4.28 -3.77
N GLU A 71 -12.54 4.43 -2.58
CA GLU A 71 -12.97 5.73 -2.04
C GLU A 71 -11.95 6.22 -1.01
N VAL A 72 -11.56 7.50 -1.12
CA VAL A 72 -10.69 8.12 -0.14
C VAL A 72 -11.51 8.52 1.07
N LEU A 73 -11.24 7.90 2.22
CA LEU A 73 -11.88 8.25 3.48
C LEU A 73 -11.15 9.39 4.18
N ASP A 74 -9.81 9.37 4.16
CA ASP A 74 -8.98 10.42 4.77
C ASP A 74 -7.57 10.45 4.17
N THR A 75 -6.89 11.59 4.25
CA THR A 75 -5.49 11.77 3.79
C THR A 75 -4.66 12.43 4.88
N PHE A 76 -3.53 11.81 5.19
CA PHE A 76 -2.62 12.21 6.25
C PHE A 76 -1.35 12.78 5.67
N ASP A 77 -1.04 14.00 6.11
CA ASP A 77 0.27 14.58 5.91
C ASP A 77 1.30 13.88 6.83
N PRO A 78 2.55 13.71 6.40
CA PRO A 78 3.63 13.30 7.26
C PRO A 78 3.76 14.35 8.37
N PRO A 79 4.13 13.93 9.59
CA PRO A 79 4.31 14.86 10.70
C PRO A 79 5.25 15.99 10.26
N ALA A 80 4.89 17.22 10.62
CA ALA A 80 5.74 18.38 10.38
C ALA A 80 7.13 18.09 10.97
N ARG A 81 8.16 18.24 10.12
CA ARG A 81 9.56 18.00 10.50
C ARG A 81 10.04 18.98 11.55
#